data_AF-A0A538PGI6-F1
#
_entry.id   AF-A0A538PGI6-F1
#
_cell.length_a   1.000
_cell.length_b   1.000
_cell.length_c   1.000
_cell.angle_alpha   90.00
_cell.angle_beta   90.00
_cell.angle_gamma   90.00
#
_symmetry.space_group_name_H-M   'P 1'
#
loop_
_entity.id
_entity.type
_entity.pdbx_description
1 polymer ?
#
loop_
_entity_poly.entity_id
_entity_poly.type
_entity_poly.pdbx_seq_one_letter_code
_entity_poly.pdbx_strand_id
1 'polypeptide(L)'
;MKHALYLVPLGLTIAAFPRAAHADCATVLAALGDRVADATCVASADLTTANPATTPADNSIAGLPPGAFTPTTDRGVISPAPPNRTPIARAVPGLEVRGRFADDPTGEARFLVRLPADWNGRLVVAGASGTRRTRAC
;
A
#
# COMPACT_ATOMS: atom_id res chain seq x y z
N MET A 1 -14.08 -40.94 58.80
CA MET A 1 -14.32 -39.71 58.01
C MET A 1 -13.22 -39.60 56.96
N LYS A 2 -13.48 -39.99 55.70
CA LYS A 2 -12.53 -39.86 54.59
C LYS A 2 -13.01 -38.74 53.67
N HIS A 3 -12.26 -37.65 53.60
CA HIS A 3 -12.58 -36.49 52.77
C HIS A 3 -12.17 -36.77 51.33
N ALA A 4 -13.14 -36.65 50.41
CA ALA A 4 -12.93 -36.76 48.98
C ALA A 4 -12.31 -35.45 48.46
N LEU A 5 -11.20 -35.54 47.74
CA LEU A 5 -10.58 -34.41 47.05
C LEU A 5 -11.02 -34.46 45.58
N TYR A 6 -11.91 -33.54 45.18
CA TYR A 6 -12.28 -33.35 43.77
C TYR A 6 -11.29 -32.39 43.11
N LEU A 7 -10.57 -32.87 42.10
CA LEU A 7 -9.77 -32.06 41.18
C LEU A 7 -10.70 -31.41 40.15
N VAL A 8 -10.83 -30.09 40.19
CA VAL A 8 -11.50 -29.29 39.16
C VAL A 8 -10.48 -28.99 38.05
N PRO A 9 -10.74 -29.35 36.78
CA PRO A 9 -9.84 -29.00 35.70
C PRO A 9 -10.01 -27.52 35.37
N LEU A 10 -8.93 -26.75 35.53
CA LEU A 10 -8.84 -25.36 35.11
C LEU A 10 -8.79 -25.33 33.57
N GLY A 11 -9.89 -25.00 32.93
CA GLY A 11 -9.97 -24.88 31.47
C GLY A 11 -9.09 -23.73 30.98
N LEU A 12 -8.04 -24.05 30.22
CA LEU A 12 -7.20 -23.09 29.53
C LEU A 12 -7.95 -22.55 28.30
N THR A 13 -8.66 -21.44 28.45
CA THR A 13 -9.22 -20.70 27.31
C THR A 13 -8.08 -20.01 26.56
N ILE A 14 -7.67 -20.57 25.43
CA ILE A 14 -6.77 -19.90 24.49
C ILE A 14 -7.54 -18.72 23.90
N ALA A 15 -7.26 -17.51 24.39
CA ALA A 15 -7.74 -16.30 23.76
C ALA A 15 -7.10 -16.23 22.36
N ALA A 16 -7.89 -16.47 21.32
CA ALA A 16 -7.49 -16.21 19.95
C ALA A 16 -7.32 -14.69 19.82
N PHE A 17 -6.07 -14.21 19.92
CA PHE A 17 -5.76 -12.83 19.56
C PHE A 17 -6.18 -12.64 18.10
N PRO A 18 -6.99 -11.62 17.76
CA PRO A 18 -7.33 -11.35 16.39
C PRO A 18 -6.04 -11.04 15.64
N ARG A 19 -5.57 -12.00 14.85
CA ARG A 19 -4.50 -11.74 13.89
C ARG A 19 -5.12 -10.83 12.83
N ALA A 20 -4.51 -9.68 12.59
CA ALA A 20 -4.87 -8.85 11.44
C ALA A 20 -4.92 -9.78 10.21
N ALA A 21 -6.11 -9.94 9.62
CA ALA A 21 -6.25 -10.71 8.40
C ALA A 21 -5.37 -10.01 7.36
N HIS A 22 -4.34 -10.70 6.88
CA HIS A 22 -3.56 -10.21 5.76
C HIS A 22 -4.49 -10.22 4.56
N ALA A 23 -4.85 -9.04 4.05
CA ALA A 23 -5.58 -8.96 2.81
C ALA A 23 -4.69 -9.52 1.68
N ASP A 24 -5.25 -10.37 0.83
CA ASP A 24 -4.62 -10.79 -0.42
C ASP A 24 -5.11 -9.93 -1.59
N CYS A 25 -4.44 -10.04 -2.74
CA CYS A 25 -4.81 -9.23 -3.90
C CYS A 25 -6.25 -9.48 -4.37
N ALA A 26 -6.75 -10.72 -4.28
CA ALA A 26 -8.11 -11.02 -4.71
C ALA A 26 -9.14 -10.28 -3.84
N THR A 27 -8.95 -10.30 -2.53
CA THR A 27 -9.79 -9.61 -1.55
C THR A 27 -9.76 -8.10 -1.76
N VAL A 28 -8.58 -7.52 -1.98
CA VAL A 28 -8.45 -6.08 -2.20
C VAL A 28 -9.09 -5.65 -3.52
N LEU A 29 -8.85 -6.38 -4.60
CA LEU A 29 -9.46 -6.08 -5.90
C LEU A 29 -10.99 -6.24 -5.86
N ALA A 30 -11.49 -7.28 -5.18
CA ALA A 30 -12.93 -7.46 -4.96
C ALA A 30 -13.55 -6.31 -4.15
N ALA A 31 -12.83 -5.80 -3.14
CA ALA A 31 -13.29 -4.66 -2.33
C ALA A 31 -13.32 -3.34 -3.11
N LEU A 32 -12.44 -3.17 -4.10
CA LEU A 32 -12.45 -2.01 -5.00
C LEU A 32 -13.59 -2.11 -6.02
N GLY A 33 -13.84 -3.30 -6.57
CA GLY A 33 -14.92 -3.58 -7.50
C GLY A 33 -14.95 -2.59 -8.67
N ASP A 34 -16.16 -2.20 -9.08
CA ASP A 34 -16.38 -1.34 -10.25
C ASP A 34 -16.03 0.14 -10.02
N ARG A 35 -15.53 0.51 -8.84
CA ARG A 35 -15.09 1.91 -8.56
C ARG A 35 -13.74 2.23 -9.19
N VAL A 36 -12.96 1.20 -9.55
CA VAL A 36 -11.62 1.34 -10.09
C VAL A 36 -11.53 0.64 -11.43
N ALA A 37 -10.97 1.33 -12.42
CA ALA A 37 -10.60 0.75 -13.69
C ALA A 37 -9.11 0.39 -13.72
N ASP A 38 -8.76 -0.61 -14.52
CA ASP A 38 -7.38 -1.06 -14.77
C ASP A 38 -6.61 -1.39 -13.48
N ALA A 39 -7.33 -1.91 -12.48
CA ALA A 39 -6.78 -2.23 -11.18
C ALA A 39 -5.76 -3.37 -11.27
N THR A 40 -4.56 -3.14 -10.75
CA THR A 40 -3.53 -4.17 -10.59
C THR A 40 -3.14 -4.26 -9.13
N CYS A 41 -2.84 -5.46 -8.66
CA CYS A 41 -2.33 -5.70 -7.32
C CYS A 41 -1.16 -6.68 -7.40
N VAL A 42 -0.06 -6.34 -6.74
CA VAL A 42 1.14 -7.17 -6.67
C VAL A 42 1.59 -7.33 -5.23
N ALA A 43 1.92 -8.57 -4.86
CA ALA A 43 2.63 -8.83 -3.62
C ALA A 43 4.11 -8.44 -3.78
N SER A 44 4.67 -7.75 -2.79
CA SER A 44 6.06 -7.35 -2.76
C SER A 44 6.70 -7.75 -1.44
N ALA A 45 7.92 -8.28 -1.52
CA ALA A 45 8.75 -8.50 -0.33
C ALA A 45 9.26 -7.19 0.27
N ASP A 46 9.28 -6.11 -0.52
CA ASP A 46 9.69 -4.79 -0.07
C ASP A 46 8.92 -3.69 -0.83
N LEU A 47 8.07 -2.96 -0.11
CA LEU A 47 7.27 -1.84 -0.59
C LEU A 47 8.02 -0.50 -0.49
N THR A 48 9.26 -0.50 0.01
CA THR A 48 10.05 0.73 0.14
C THR A 48 10.64 1.16 -1.20
N THR A 49 11.10 2.41 -1.27
CA THR A 49 11.78 2.94 -2.45
C THR A 49 13.18 2.37 -2.68
N ALA A 50 13.69 1.52 -1.78
CA ALA A 50 14.91 0.73 -2.01
C ALA A 50 14.67 -0.37 -3.06
N ASN A 51 13.44 -0.87 -3.18
CA ASN A 51 13.05 -1.78 -4.24
C ASN A 51 12.70 -1.00 -5.52
N PRO A 52 13.45 -1.18 -6.63
CA PRO A 52 13.20 -0.45 -7.87
C PRO A 52 11.85 -0.78 -8.50
N ALA A 53 11.24 -1.94 -8.21
CA ALA A 53 9.95 -2.34 -8.76
C ALA A 53 8.77 -1.52 -8.21
N THR A 54 8.93 -0.87 -7.06
CA THR A 54 7.85 -0.08 -6.42
C THR A 54 7.69 1.31 -7.03
N THR A 55 8.70 1.80 -7.76
CA THR A 55 8.63 3.07 -8.48
C THR A 55 8.45 2.77 -9.96
N PRO A 56 7.30 3.10 -10.58
CA PRO A 56 7.13 2.90 -12.02
C PRO A 56 8.23 3.60 -12.82
N ALA A 57 8.55 3.08 -14.00
CA ALA A 57 9.48 3.75 -14.90
C ALA A 57 8.90 5.07 -15.43
N ASP A 58 9.75 6.05 -15.68
CA ASP A 58 9.34 7.30 -16.33
C ASP A 58 8.79 7.00 -17.74
N ASN A 59 7.77 7.75 -18.17
CA ASN A 59 7.06 7.57 -19.44
C ASN A 59 6.42 6.19 -19.68
N SER A 60 6.20 5.41 -18.61
CA SER A 60 5.60 4.06 -18.72
C SER A 60 4.09 4.04 -19.03
N ILE A 61 3.45 5.20 -19.17
CA ILE A 61 2.03 5.32 -19.52
C ILE A 61 1.91 5.58 -21.02
N ALA A 62 1.30 4.64 -21.74
CA ALA A 62 1.06 4.76 -23.17
C ALA A 62 0.14 5.96 -23.50
N GLY A 63 0.41 6.64 -24.62
CA GLY A 63 -0.40 7.76 -25.10
C GLY A 63 -0.09 9.12 -24.45
N LEU A 64 0.76 9.17 -23.42
CA LEU A 64 1.20 10.43 -22.84
C LEU A 64 2.47 10.97 -23.54
N PRO A 65 2.62 12.31 -23.68
CA PRO A 65 3.85 12.90 -24.17
C PRO A 65 5.06 12.57 -23.29
N PRO A 66 6.29 12.52 -23.84
CA PRO A 66 7.50 12.38 -23.04
C PRO A 66 7.60 13.45 -21.95
N GLY A 67 7.97 13.05 -20.74
CA GLY A 67 8.05 13.90 -19.55
C GLY A 67 6.72 14.14 -18.84
N ALA A 68 5.60 13.61 -19.33
CA ALA A 68 4.30 13.77 -18.68
C ALA A 68 4.14 12.87 -17.42
N PHE A 69 4.92 11.81 -17.31
CA PHE A 69 4.92 10.91 -16.15
C PHE A 69 6.36 10.61 -15.72
N THR A 70 6.81 11.23 -14.62
CA THR A 70 8.21 11.21 -14.16
C THR A 70 8.38 10.79 -12.69
N PRO A 71 7.78 9.67 -12.24
CA PRO A 71 7.78 9.26 -10.83
C PRO A 71 9.19 9.16 -10.21
N THR A 72 10.21 8.83 -11.00
CA THR A 72 11.60 8.76 -10.52
C THR A 72 12.13 10.13 -10.12
N THR A 73 11.90 11.13 -10.97
CA THR A 73 12.28 12.53 -10.74
C THR A 73 11.44 13.12 -9.60
N ASP A 74 10.14 12.84 -9.59
CA ASP A 74 9.19 13.34 -8.61
C ASP A 74 9.60 12.96 -7.19
N ARG A 75 9.97 11.70 -6.98
CA ARG A 75 10.52 11.20 -5.72
C ARG A 75 11.77 11.98 -5.27
N GLY A 76 12.62 12.35 -6.22
CA GLY A 76 13.86 13.09 -5.96
C GLY A 76 13.65 14.54 -5.53
N VAL A 77 12.58 15.18 -6.01
CA VAL A 77 12.26 16.60 -5.76
C VAL A 77 11.34 16.79 -4.56
N ILE A 78 10.44 15.84 -4.28
CA ILE A 78 9.47 15.94 -3.17
C ILE A 78 10.08 15.51 -1.83
N SER A 79 11.03 14.57 -1.86
CA SER A 79 11.69 14.10 -0.64
C SER A 79 12.78 15.06 -0.19
N PRO A 80 13.05 15.20 1.12
CA PRO A 80 14.22 15.93 1.61
C PRO A 80 15.50 15.52 0.87
N ALA A 81 16.39 16.48 0.60
CA ALA A 81 17.69 16.17 0.01
C ALA A 81 18.54 15.34 1.00
N PRO A 82 19.34 14.36 0.54
CA PRO A 82 20.37 13.76 1.39
C PRO A 82 21.29 14.83 1.99
N PRO A 83 21.72 14.70 3.27
CA PRO A 83 21.54 13.54 4.15
C PRO A 83 20.23 13.53 4.94
N ASN A 84 19.32 14.49 4.75
CA ASN A 84 18.14 14.71 5.61
C ASN A 84 16.98 13.71 5.38
N ARG A 85 17.22 12.63 4.64
CA ARG A 85 16.22 11.58 4.44
C ARG A 85 16.27 10.63 5.62
N THR A 86 15.13 10.33 6.22
CA THR A 86 15.03 9.23 7.19
C THR A 86 15.48 7.93 6.50
N PRO A 87 16.51 7.23 7.00
CA PRO A 87 16.98 6.00 6.39
C PRO A 87 15.92 4.90 6.40
N ILE A 88 15.89 4.10 5.33
CA ILE A 88 15.08 2.88 5.29
C ILE A 88 15.80 1.82 6.15
N ALA A 89 15.24 1.53 7.32
CA ALA A 89 15.85 0.62 8.29
C ALA A 89 15.64 -0.87 7.99
N ARG A 90 14.60 -1.21 7.21
CA ARG A 90 14.24 -2.59 6.85
C ARG A 90 13.34 -2.63 5.63
N ALA A 91 13.29 -3.80 4.98
CA ALA A 91 12.28 -4.11 3.98
C ALA A 91 10.87 -4.10 4.60
N VAL A 92 9.88 -3.69 3.81
CA VAL A 92 8.47 -3.65 4.24
C VAL A 92 7.64 -4.53 3.31
N PRO A 93 7.34 -5.79 3.67
CA PRO A 93 6.52 -6.66 2.84
C PRO A 93 5.05 -6.21 2.83
N GLY A 94 4.33 -6.52 1.75
CA GLY A 94 2.89 -6.25 1.65
C GLY A 94 2.39 -6.24 0.21
N LEU A 95 1.31 -5.50 -0.03
CA LEU A 95 0.70 -5.35 -1.34
C LEU A 95 0.90 -3.94 -1.89
N GLU A 96 1.13 -3.83 -3.18
CA GLU A 96 1.01 -2.59 -3.93
C GLU A 96 -0.16 -2.70 -4.89
N VAL A 97 -1.05 -1.70 -4.85
CA VAL A 97 -2.25 -1.61 -5.68
C VAL A 97 -2.18 -0.36 -6.51
N ARG A 98 -2.47 -0.47 -7.80
CA ARG A 98 -2.50 0.64 -8.74
C ARG A 98 -3.80 0.60 -9.53
N GLY A 99 -4.29 1.76 -9.93
CA GLY A 99 -5.49 1.86 -10.76
C GLY A 99 -5.86 3.30 -11.05
N ARG A 100 -7.04 3.47 -11.63
CA ARG A 100 -7.67 4.77 -11.84
C ARG A 100 -9.13 4.75 -11.42
N PHE A 101 -9.69 5.90 -11.08
CA PHE A 101 -11.12 5.99 -10.79
C PHE A 101 -11.94 5.69 -12.06
N ALA A 102 -12.94 4.81 -11.92
CA ALA A 102 -13.73 4.33 -13.05
C ALA A 102 -14.64 5.42 -13.65
N ASP A 103 -15.05 6.39 -12.83
CA ASP A 103 -15.90 7.52 -13.20
C ASP A 103 -15.12 8.74 -13.72
N ASP A 104 -13.79 8.66 -13.82
CA ASP A 104 -12.97 9.68 -14.49
C ASP A 104 -12.86 9.40 -16.00
N PRO A 105 -13.59 10.15 -16.86
CA PRO A 105 -13.57 9.94 -18.30
C PRO A 105 -12.24 10.35 -18.94
N THR A 106 -11.40 11.12 -18.23
CA THR A 106 -10.09 11.55 -18.74
C THR A 106 -9.00 10.53 -18.44
N GLY A 107 -9.22 9.63 -17.48
CA GLY A 107 -8.27 8.60 -17.06
C GLY A 107 -7.02 9.16 -16.36
N GLU A 108 -7.07 10.40 -15.89
CA GLU A 108 -5.97 11.09 -15.22
C GLU A 108 -5.97 10.89 -13.70
N ALA A 109 -7.12 10.59 -13.10
CA ALA A 109 -7.30 10.31 -11.67
C ALA A 109 -6.76 8.90 -11.32
N ARG A 110 -5.43 8.79 -11.30
CA ARG A 110 -4.67 7.56 -11.03
C ARG A 110 -4.21 7.52 -9.58
N PHE A 111 -4.10 6.32 -9.03
CA PHE A 111 -3.57 6.12 -7.69
C PHE A 111 -2.58 4.95 -7.62
N LEU A 112 -1.74 5.02 -6.60
CA LEU A 112 -0.90 3.93 -6.12
C LEU A 112 -1.04 3.89 -4.60
N VAL A 113 -1.42 2.73 -4.06
CA VAL A 113 -1.55 2.47 -2.63
C VAL A 113 -0.64 1.33 -2.25
N ARG A 114 0.07 1.49 -1.13
CA ARG A 114 0.90 0.44 -0.52
C ARG A 114 0.28 0.03 0.80
N LEU A 115 0.03 -1.26 0.95
CA LEU A 115 -0.60 -1.88 2.11
C LEU A 115 0.44 -2.79 2.79
N PRO A 116 1.14 -2.31 3.83
CA PRO A 116 2.11 -3.13 4.57
C PRO A 116 1.44 -4.34 5.21
N ALA A 117 2.12 -5.49 5.19
CA ALA A 117 1.65 -6.69 5.86
C ALA A 117 1.54 -6.50 7.39
N ASP A 118 2.44 -5.71 7.96
CA ASP A 118 2.40 -5.25 9.35
C ASP A 118 1.95 -3.78 9.38
N TRP A 119 0.63 -3.58 9.35
CA TRP A 119 0.03 -2.25 9.29
C TRP A 119 -0.27 -1.71 10.68
N ASN A 120 0.19 -0.49 10.94
CA ASN A 120 -0.01 0.21 12.22
C ASN A 120 -1.37 0.95 12.32
N GLY A 121 -2.30 0.69 11.40
CA GLY A 121 -3.62 1.32 11.36
C GLY A 121 -3.65 2.78 10.87
N ARG A 122 -2.53 3.31 10.36
CA ARG A 122 -2.45 4.70 9.87
C ARG A 122 -2.41 4.77 8.36
N LEU A 123 -3.12 5.74 7.79
CA LEU A 123 -3.05 6.10 6.38
C LEU A 123 -2.13 7.30 6.21
N VAL A 124 -1.20 7.22 5.26
CA VAL A 124 -0.35 8.33 4.84
C VAL A 124 -0.66 8.61 3.37
N VAL A 125 -0.99 9.87 3.06
CA VAL A 125 -1.27 10.32 1.70
C VAL A 125 -0.16 11.28 1.28
N ALA A 126 0.51 10.98 0.17
CA ALA A 126 1.52 11.85 -0.40
C ALA A 126 0.86 12.84 -1.37
N GLY A 127 1.27 14.11 -1.31
CA GLY A 127 0.88 15.11 -2.30
C GLY A 127 1.76 15.04 -3.55
N ALA A 128 1.23 15.52 -4.68
CA ALA A 128 2.02 15.79 -5.87
C ALA A 128 2.67 17.18 -5.77
N SER A 129 3.91 17.36 -6.26
CA SER A 129 4.53 18.70 -6.31
C SER A 129 4.18 19.47 -7.58
N GLY A 130 3.87 20.76 -7.44
CA GLY A 130 3.84 21.74 -8.53
C GLY A 130 2.55 21.76 -9.36
N THR A 131 2.62 22.34 -10.58
CA THR A 131 1.51 22.43 -11.56
C THR A 131 1.29 21.14 -12.36
N ARG A 132 1.70 19.99 -11.83
CA ARG A 132 1.77 18.72 -12.57
C ARG A 132 0.38 18.13 -12.81
N ARG A 133 -0.35 18.70 -13.77
CA ARG A 133 -1.65 18.28 -14.35
C ARG A 133 -2.67 17.63 -13.39
N THR A 134 -2.54 17.85 -12.09
CA THR A 134 -3.58 17.68 -11.10
C THR A 134 -4.57 18.79 -11.40
N ARG A 135 -5.55 18.50 -12.26
CA ARG A 135 -6.88 19.03 -11.94
C ARG A 135 -7.19 18.38 -10.60
N ALA A 136 -7.10 19.17 -9.54
CA ALA A 136 -7.61 18.76 -8.25
C ALA A 136 -9.05 18.26 -8.47
N CYS A 137 -9.40 17.15 -7.84
CA CYS A 137 -10.79 16.71 -7.76
C CYS A 137 -11.69 17.86 -7.27
#